data_AF-A0A7C4KQE8-F1
#
_entry.id   AF-A0A7C4KQE8-F1
#
_cell.length_a   1.000
_cell.length_b   1.000
_cell.length_c   1.000
_cell.angle_alpha   90.00
_cell.angle_beta   90.00
_cell.angle_gamma   90.00
#
_symmetry.space_group_name_H-M   'P 1'
#
loop_
_entity.id
_entity.type
_entity.pdbx_description
1 polymer ?
#
loop_
_entity_poly.entity_id
_entity_poly.type
_entity_poly.pdbx_seq_one_letter_code
_entity_poly.pdbx_strand_id
1 'polypeptide(L)'
;MLLDLHVHSSHTPNAAFGISQLAERALQAGLDGFCLTDVHSVAGLKEAGEVEARTGLRIFVGLEAITDRGHFLVLVPSPYSLPDIGAWLRQDEASRCMFESLRQAVEARDGLLIAAHPYDRDIPGAPGDGLVRLPGVGAVEVLNARRNRLQNDLAEEVAAGAGLPGVGGSDVRDSLDCMGTVATLIRGEVQNEAQLIARIRAFDAWPVTLGTLPPEAERSSGPRHEPRPERGGEHRPLSPERRADRPRSREPGDRSRRGGRGRGRGPARRSGEGGEKKPRGRRRERRQGPPPGE
;
A
#
# COMPACT_ATOMS: atom_id res chain seq x y z
N MET A 1 -7.19 3.71 14.67
CA MET A 1 -7.30 2.25 14.83
C MET A 1 -6.07 1.56 14.27
N LEU A 2 -5.58 0.48 14.87
CA LEU A 2 -4.55 -0.42 14.35
C LEU A 2 -5.20 -1.64 13.70
N LEU A 3 -5.03 -1.80 12.40
CA LEU A 3 -5.66 -2.87 11.62
C LEU A 3 -4.63 -3.71 10.87
N ASP A 4 -4.77 -5.02 10.91
CA ASP A 4 -4.05 -5.90 9.98
C ASP A 4 -4.87 -6.02 8.68
N LEU A 5 -4.34 -5.56 7.54
CA LEU A 5 -5.13 -5.52 6.30
C LEU A 5 -4.99 -6.76 5.41
N HIS A 6 -4.21 -7.77 5.81
CA HIS A 6 -3.98 -8.96 5.01
C HIS A 6 -4.00 -10.21 5.89
N VAL A 7 -5.17 -10.86 5.97
CA VAL A 7 -5.40 -12.00 6.86
C VAL A 7 -6.16 -13.10 6.13
N HIS A 8 -5.62 -14.32 6.12
CA HIS A 8 -6.32 -15.50 5.62
C HIS A 8 -6.90 -16.32 6.76
N SER A 9 -8.15 -16.75 6.59
CA SER A 9 -8.82 -17.70 7.45
C SER A 9 -8.91 -19.07 6.78
N SER A 10 -9.47 -20.05 7.48
CA SER A 10 -9.76 -21.39 6.95
C SER A 10 -10.67 -21.42 5.71
N HIS A 11 -11.23 -20.28 5.30
CA HIS A 11 -11.92 -20.11 4.01
C HIS A 11 -10.96 -19.99 2.82
N THR A 12 -9.66 -19.76 3.05
CA THR A 12 -8.58 -19.87 2.06
C THR A 12 -8.02 -21.29 2.03
N PRO A 13 -7.80 -21.91 0.86
CA PRO A 13 -7.09 -23.18 0.76
C PRO A 13 -5.71 -23.13 1.43
N ASN A 14 -5.42 -24.11 2.30
CA ASN A 14 -4.18 -24.25 3.07
C ASN A 14 -3.94 -23.20 4.18
N ALA A 15 -4.92 -22.37 4.52
CA ALA A 15 -4.87 -21.57 5.74
C ALA A 15 -5.39 -22.38 6.94
N ALA A 16 -4.72 -22.25 8.09
CA ALA A 16 -4.87 -23.17 9.22
C ALA A 16 -5.86 -22.71 10.30
N PHE A 17 -6.24 -21.42 10.31
CA PHE A 17 -6.93 -20.82 11.45
C PHE A 17 -8.32 -20.30 11.09
N GLY A 18 -9.30 -20.60 11.93
CA GLY A 18 -10.65 -20.01 11.82
C GLY A 18 -10.67 -18.55 12.27
N ILE A 19 -11.74 -17.83 11.91
CA ILE A 19 -11.88 -16.38 12.17
C ILE A 19 -11.85 -16.09 13.68
N SER A 20 -12.41 -16.98 14.50
CA SER A 20 -12.37 -16.84 15.97
C SER A 20 -10.95 -16.89 16.54
N GLN A 21 -10.08 -17.76 16.02
CA GLN A 21 -8.69 -17.88 16.48
C GLN A 21 -7.87 -16.66 16.06
N LEU A 22 -8.12 -16.16 14.84
CA LEU A 22 -7.51 -14.93 14.33
C LEU A 22 -7.92 -13.72 15.18
N ALA A 23 -9.19 -13.62 15.57
CA ALA A 23 -9.66 -12.54 16.43
C ALA A 23 -9.03 -12.58 17.83
N GLU A 24 -8.90 -13.76 18.43
CA GLU A 24 -8.21 -13.91 19.71
C GLU A 24 -6.75 -13.45 19.61
N ARG A 25 -6.03 -13.88 18.56
CA ARG A 25 -4.64 -13.47 18.33
C ARG A 25 -4.50 -11.97 18.10
N ALA A 26 -5.41 -11.37 17.34
CA ALA A 26 -5.42 -9.93 17.06
C ALA A 26 -5.63 -9.11 18.35
N LEU A 27 -6.57 -9.51 19.20
CA LEU A 27 -6.78 -8.90 20.52
C LEU A 27 -5.53 -8.99 21.40
N GLN A 28 -4.90 -10.18 21.46
CA GLN A 28 -3.66 -10.38 22.22
C GLN A 28 -2.51 -9.52 21.69
N ALA A 29 -2.48 -9.25 20.39
CA ALA A 29 -1.51 -8.35 19.76
C ALA A 29 -1.80 -6.85 19.98
N GLY A 30 -2.94 -6.50 20.57
CA GLY A 30 -3.36 -5.11 20.73
C GLY A 30 -3.84 -4.46 19.42
N LEU A 31 -4.32 -5.25 18.47
CA LEU A 31 -4.98 -4.74 17.26
C LEU A 31 -6.42 -4.36 17.58
N ASP A 32 -6.91 -3.30 16.93
CA ASP A 32 -8.32 -2.89 16.98
C ASP A 32 -9.18 -3.72 16.02
N GLY A 33 -8.54 -4.41 15.07
CA GLY A 33 -9.23 -5.20 14.06
C GLY A 33 -8.32 -5.78 12.98
N PHE A 34 -8.93 -6.46 12.03
CA PHE A 34 -8.25 -6.93 10.82
C PHE A 34 -9.21 -7.00 9.63
N CYS A 35 -8.65 -7.11 8.42
CA CYS A 35 -9.39 -7.38 7.20
C CYS A 35 -9.18 -8.82 6.77
N LEU A 36 -10.27 -9.59 6.70
CA LEU A 36 -10.27 -10.87 6.02
C LEU A 36 -10.05 -10.65 4.53
N THR A 37 -9.04 -11.31 3.98
CA THR A 37 -8.68 -11.24 2.57
C THR A 37 -8.52 -12.65 2.03
N ASP A 38 -9.53 -13.49 2.26
CA ASP A 38 -9.48 -14.87 1.81
C ASP A 38 -9.36 -14.96 0.28
N VAL A 39 -8.60 -15.96 -0.20
CA VAL A 39 -8.28 -16.09 -1.62
C VAL A 39 -9.56 -16.35 -2.40
N HIS A 40 -9.90 -15.42 -3.29
CA HIS A 40 -11.11 -15.48 -4.12
C HIS A 40 -12.39 -15.77 -3.32
N SER A 41 -12.46 -15.34 -2.06
CA SER A 41 -13.60 -15.66 -1.19
C SER A 41 -13.97 -14.53 -0.25
N VAL A 42 -15.27 -14.32 -0.10
CA VAL A 42 -15.88 -13.54 1.00
C VAL A 42 -16.78 -14.44 1.87
N ALA A 43 -16.62 -15.77 1.80
CA ALA A 43 -17.47 -16.73 2.50
C ALA A 43 -17.44 -16.56 4.04
N GLY A 44 -16.33 -16.05 4.56
CA GLY A 44 -16.15 -15.73 5.98
C GLY A 44 -17.02 -14.57 6.49
N LEU A 45 -17.73 -13.85 5.62
CA LEU A 45 -18.46 -12.63 5.97
C LEU A 45 -19.52 -12.81 7.07
N LYS A 46 -20.27 -13.92 7.05
CA LYS A 46 -21.27 -14.17 8.09
C LYS A 46 -20.60 -14.47 9.44
N GLU A 47 -19.61 -15.35 9.42
CA GLU A 47 -18.84 -15.73 10.61
C GLU A 47 -18.09 -14.54 11.20
N ALA A 48 -17.53 -13.66 10.35
CA ALA A 48 -16.89 -12.42 10.77
C ALA A 48 -17.83 -11.53 11.60
N GLY A 49 -19.07 -11.33 11.16
CA GLY A 49 -20.07 -10.57 11.91
C GLY A 49 -20.43 -11.23 13.26
N GLU A 50 -20.51 -12.56 13.31
CA GLU A 50 -20.76 -13.30 14.56
C GLU A 50 -19.58 -13.20 15.54
N VAL A 51 -18.34 -13.22 15.04
CA VAL A 51 -17.12 -13.05 15.84
C VAL A 51 -16.98 -11.61 16.33
N GLU A 52 -17.20 -10.61 15.48
CA GLU A 52 -17.18 -9.19 15.84
C GLU A 52 -18.20 -8.92 16.95
N ALA A 53 -19.44 -9.39 16.82
CA ALA A 53 -20.47 -9.22 17.84
C ALA A 53 -20.10 -9.85 19.20
N ARG A 54 -19.35 -10.95 19.18
CA ARG A 54 -18.92 -11.66 20.40
C ARG A 54 -17.70 -11.04 21.06
N THR A 55 -16.78 -10.48 20.27
CA THR A 55 -15.44 -10.07 20.74
C THR A 55 -15.27 -8.56 20.86
N GLY A 56 -16.08 -7.77 20.14
CA GLY A 56 -15.92 -6.33 19.99
C GLY A 56 -14.76 -5.92 19.07
N LEU A 57 -14.02 -6.88 18.50
CA LEU A 57 -12.95 -6.64 17.55
C LEU A 57 -13.53 -6.33 16.17
N ARG A 58 -13.05 -5.27 15.50
CA ARG A 58 -13.53 -4.90 14.17
C ARG A 58 -13.00 -5.87 13.11
N ILE A 59 -13.89 -6.52 12.35
CA ILE A 59 -13.50 -7.42 11.26
C ILE A 59 -14.07 -6.89 9.94
N PHE A 60 -13.18 -6.40 9.09
CA PHE A 60 -13.52 -6.00 7.72
C PHE A 60 -13.43 -7.21 6.80
N VAL A 61 -14.19 -7.17 5.70
CA VAL A 61 -14.19 -8.23 4.69
C VAL A 61 -13.82 -7.70 3.32
N GLY A 62 -12.73 -8.23 2.79
CA GLY A 62 -12.30 -8.15 1.40
C GLY A 62 -11.99 -9.53 0.86
N LEU A 63 -11.11 -9.59 -0.13
CA LEU A 63 -10.55 -10.83 -0.68
C LEU A 63 -9.14 -10.59 -1.21
N GLU A 64 -8.32 -11.63 -1.29
CA GLU A 64 -7.10 -11.63 -2.11
C GLU A 64 -7.44 -12.23 -3.48
N ALA A 65 -7.19 -11.50 -4.56
CA ALA A 65 -7.34 -11.98 -5.92
C ALA A 65 -5.98 -12.34 -6.51
N ILE A 66 -5.80 -13.61 -6.88
CA ILE A 66 -4.69 -14.07 -7.72
C ILE A 66 -5.00 -13.67 -9.17
N THR A 67 -4.06 -13.00 -9.85
CA THR A 67 -4.26 -12.50 -11.21
C THR A 67 -3.10 -12.83 -12.16
N ASP A 68 -3.27 -12.51 -13.44
CA ASP A 68 -2.17 -12.52 -14.43
C ASP A 68 -1.10 -11.44 -14.18
N ARG A 69 -1.32 -10.54 -13.21
CA ARG A 69 -0.45 -9.41 -12.83
C ARG A 69 -0.06 -9.42 -11.35
N GLY A 70 0.00 -10.61 -10.73
CA GLY A 70 0.30 -10.78 -9.32
C GLY A 70 -0.96 -10.81 -8.46
N HIS A 71 -0.81 -10.59 -7.16
CA HIS A 71 -1.93 -10.65 -6.21
C HIS A 71 -2.41 -9.25 -5.83
N PHE A 72 -3.71 -9.12 -5.58
CA PHE A 72 -4.32 -7.87 -5.18
C PHE A 72 -5.30 -8.09 -4.04
N LEU A 73 -5.20 -7.28 -2.98
CA LEU A 73 -6.27 -7.18 -2.00
C LEU A 73 -7.36 -6.30 -2.60
N VAL A 74 -8.60 -6.73 -2.41
CA VAL A 74 -9.78 -6.08 -2.95
C VAL A 74 -10.70 -5.74 -1.79
N LEU A 75 -10.99 -4.44 -1.64
CA LEU A 75 -12.01 -3.95 -0.72
C LEU A 75 -13.13 -3.33 -1.54
N VAL A 76 -14.38 -3.56 -1.14
CA VAL A 76 -15.55 -2.89 -1.71
C VAL A 76 -16.41 -2.30 -0.59
N PRO A 77 -17.12 -1.18 -0.80
CA PRO A 77 -17.95 -0.54 0.23
C PRO A 77 -19.05 -1.43 0.83
N SER A 78 -19.49 -2.46 0.10
CA SER A 78 -20.56 -3.37 0.50
C SER A 78 -20.21 -4.80 0.06
N PRO A 79 -19.41 -5.56 0.84
CA PRO A 79 -19.02 -6.92 0.46
C PRO A 79 -20.22 -7.88 0.40
N TYR A 80 -21.29 -7.60 1.16
CA TYR A 80 -22.55 -8.36 1.16
C TYR A 80 -23.29 -8.36 -0.19
N SER A 81 -23.02 -7.39 -1.07
CA SER A 81 -23.64 -7.30 -2.39
C SER A 81 -22.79 -7.91 -3.50
N LEU A 82 -21.63 -8.49 -3.16
CA LEU A 82 -20.84 -9.23 -4.12
C LEU A 82 -21.55 -10.53 -4.48
N PRO A 83 -21.76 -10.82 -5.78
CA PRO A 83 -22.12 -12.17 -6.18
C PRO A 83 -20.97 -13.12 -5.87
N ASP A 84 -21.24 -14.42 -5.89
CA ASP A 84 -20.19 -15.45 -5.84
C ASP A 84 -19.06 -15.04 -6.79
N ILE A 85 -17.82 -15.08 -6.30
CA ILE A 85 -16.64 -14.60 -7.03
C ILE A 85 -16.49 -15.28 -8.38
N GLY A 86 -16.88 -16.56 -8.50
CA GLY A 86 -16.92 -17.26 -9.79
C GLY A 86 -17.91 -16.67 -10.81
N ALA A 87 -18.90 -15.91 -10.36
CA ALA A 87 -19.93 -15.31 -11.20
C ALA A 87 -19.55 -13.92 -11.74
N TRP A 88 -18.53 -13.23 -11.20
CA TRP A 88 -18.11 -11.91 -11.70
C TRP A 88 -16.62 -11.76 -12.00
N LEU A 89 -15.80 -12.77 -11.72
CA LEU A 89 -14.39 -12.83 -12.10
C LEU A 89 -14.13 -14.02 -13.02
N ARG A 90 -13.81 -13.74 -14.28
CA ARG A 90 -13.35 -14.78 -15.22
C ARG A 90 -11.96 -15.23 -14.79
N GLN A 91 -11.82 -16.53 -14.55
CA GLN A 91 -10.56 -17.18 -14.20
C GLN A 91 -10.01 -17.97 -15.39
N ASP A 92 -8.69 -18.05 -15.51
CA ASP A 92 -8.01 -18.97 -16.41
C ASP A 92 -7.97 -20.40 -15.84
N GLU A 93 -7.37 -21.35 -16.58
CA GLU A 93 -7.24 -22.75 -16.16
C GLU A 93 -6.43 -22.93 -14.86
N ALA A 94 -5.61 -21.93 -14.51
CA ALA A 94 -4.84 -21.88 -13.27
C ALA A 94 -5.56 -21.10 -12.16
N SER A 95 -6.88 -20.87 -12.31
CA SER A 95 -7.72 -20.11 -11.37
C SER A 95 -7.30 -18.65 -11.19
N ARG A 96 -6.54 -18.07 -12.13
CA ARG A 96 -6.11 -16.65 -12.05
C ARG A 96 -7.13 -15.76 -12.74
N CYS A 97 -7.46 -14.66 -12.09
CA CYS A 97 -8.31 -13.62 -12.67
C CYS A 97 -7.52 -12.77 -13.68
N MET A 98 -8.17 -12.30 -14.74
CA MET A 98 -7.59 -11.25 -15.57
C MET A 98 -7.62 -9.92 -14.80
N PHE A 99 -6.46 -9.29 -14.58
CA PHE A 99 -6.33 -8.04 -13.82
C PHE A 99 -7.26 -6.95 -14.35
N GLU A 100 -7.36 -6.80 -15.68
CA GLU A 100 -8.20 -5.76 -16.28
C GLU A 100 -9.69 -5.96 -15.99
N SER A 101 -10.16 -7.21 -15.98
CA SER A 101 -11.53 -7.56 -15.59
C SER A 101 -11.78 -7.27 -14.12
N LEU A 102 -10.82 -7.63 -13.26
CA LEU A 102 -10.88 -7.34 -11.82
C LEU A 102 -10.95 -5.82 -11.59
N ARG A 103 -10.05 -5.07 -12.21
CA ARG A 103 -9.97 -3.60 -12.12
C ARG A 103 -11.29 -2.94 -12.48
N GLN A 104 -11.87 -3.28 -13.64
CA GLN A 104 -13.15 -2.74 -14.07
C GLN A 104 -14.29 -3.07 -13.09
N ALA A 105 -14.29 -4.29 -12.57
CA ALA A 105 -15.34 -4.72 -11.66
C ALA A 105 -15.24 -4.07 -10.26
N VAL A 106 -14.02 -3.83 -9.77
CA VAL A 106 -13.78 -3.10 -8.52
C VAL A 106 -14.11 -1.62 -8.69
N GLU A 107 -13.69 -1.00 -9.80
CA GLU A 107 -14.00 0.40 -10.13
C GLU A 107 -15.51 0.63 -10.22
N ALA A 108 -16.26 -0.26 -10.89
CA ALA A 108 -17.71 -0.18 -10.99
C ALA A 108 -18.46 -0.25 -9.65
N ARG A 109 -17.77 -0.67 -8.57
CA ARG A 109 -18.31 -0.80 -7.21
C ARG A 109 -17.72 0.24 -6.25
N ASP A 110 -16.97 1.21 -6.76
CA ASP A 110 -16.22 2.17 -5.96
C ASP A 110 -15.27 1.50 -4.94
N GLY A 111 -14.74 0.34 -5.32
CA GLY A 111 -13.80 -0.42 -4.49
C GLY A 111 -12.36 0.09 -4.57
N LEU A 112 -11.49 -0.57 -3.83
CA LEU A 112 -10.07 -0.30 -3.76
C LEU A 112 -9.28 -1.55 -4.14
N LEU A 113 -8.34 -1.38 -5.07
CA LEU A 113 -7.29 -2.36 -5.34
C LEU A 113 -6.02 -1.97 -4.61
N ILE A 114 -5.49 -2.92 -3.83
CA ILE A 114 -4.21 -2.82 -3.15
C ILE A 114 -3.28 -3.86 -3.77
N ALA A 115 -2.13 -3.45 -4.30
CA ALA A 115 -1.14 -4.42 -4.78
C ALA A 115 -0.54 -5.17 -3.58
N ALA A 116 -0.77 -6.47 -3.50
CA ALA A 116 -0.28 -7.32 -2.42
C ALA A 116 1.15 -7.78 -2.74
N HIS A 117 2.05 -7.68 -1.75
CA HIS A 117 3.44 -8.13 -1.81
C HIS A 117 4.10 -8.00 -3.21
N PRO A 118 4.12 -6.79 -3.83
CA PRO A 118 4.37 -6.62 -5.27
C PRO A 118 5.77 -7.00 -5.75
N TYR A 119 6.72 -7.16 -4.83
CA TYR A 119 8.10 -7.60 -5.10
C TYR A 119 8.36 -9.06 -4.71
N ASP A 120 7.30 -9.86 -4.52
CA ASP A 120 7.42 -11.29 -4.36
C ASP A 120 7.68 -11.99 -5.70
N ARG A 121 8.94 -12.39 -5.91
CA ARG A 121 9.38 -13.04 -7.17
C ARG A 121 8.93 -14.49 -7.28
N ASP A 122 8.46 -15.09 -6.18
CA ASP A 122 7.89 -16.43 -6.18
C ASP A 122 6.42 -16.42 -6.64
N ILE A 123 5.78 -15.24 -6.65
CA ILE A 123 4.42 -15.05 -7.17
C ILE A 123 4.46 -14.78 -8.68
N PRO A 124 3.85 -15.66 -9.51
CA PRO A 124 3.78 -15.45 -10.94
C PRO A 124 3.11 -14.13 -11.30
N GLY A 125 3.80 -13.31 -12.09
CA GLY A 125 3.27 -12.03 -12.58
C GLY A 125 3.31 -10.89 -11.57
N ALA A 126 3.92 -11.07 -10.39
CA ALA A 126 4.14 -9.99 -9.43
C ALA A 126 4.73 -8.75 -10.14
N PRO A 127 4.14 -7.57 -9.95
CA PRO A 127 4.37 -6.45 -10.86
C PRO A 127 5.73 -5.78 -10.66
N GLY A 128 6.30 -5.81 -9.45
CA GLY A 128 7.49 -5.03 -9.08
C GLY A 128 7.38 -3.58 -9.56
N ASP A 129 8.43 -3.06 -10.19
CA ASP A 129 8.43 -1.71 -10.80
C ASP A 129 7.36 -1.55 -11.90
N GLY A 130 6.88 -2.65 -12.47
CA GLY A 130 5.78 -2.65 -13.43
C GLY A 130 4.45 -2.16 -12.86
N LEU A 131 4.34 -2.07 -11.53
CA LEU A 131 3.18 -1.54 -10.82
C LEU A 131 2.78 -0.14 -11.31
N VAL A 132 3.76 0.72 -11.62
CA VAL A 132 3.51 2.09 -12.12
C VAL A 132 2.74 2.13 -13.46
N ARG A 133 2.65 0.99 -14.15
CA ARG A 133 1.92 0.84 -15.42
C ARG A 133 0.56 0.16 -15.25
N LEU A 134 0.18 -0.20 -14.02
CA LEU A 134 -1.11 -0.84 -13.73
C LEU A 134 -2.13 0.23 -13.30
N PRO A 135 -3.06 0.64 -14.17
CA PRO A 135 -4.08 1.62 -13.80
C PRO A 135 -5.03 1.04 -12.75
N GLY A 136 -5.65 1.93 -11.96
CA GLY A 136 -6.70 1.56 -11.00
C GLY A 136 -6.20 0.94 -9.69
N VAL A 137 -4.89 0.71 -9.53
CA VAL A 137 -4.30 0.42 -8.22
C VAL A 137 -4.39 1.69 -7.35
N GLY A 138 -5.01 1.57 -6.19
CA GLY A 138 -5.25 2.70 -5.29
C GLY A 138 -4.43 2.68 -4.00
N ALA A 139 -3.72 1.59 -3.72
CA ALA A 139 -2.77 1.48 -2.60
C ALA A 139 -1.75 0.35 -2.86
N VAL A 140 -0.71 0.29 -2.05
CA VAL A 140 0.33 -0.74 -2.12
C VAL A 140 0.55 -1.35 -0.74
N GLU A 141 0.62 -2.66 -0.64
CA GLU A 141 1.12 -3.33 0.56
C GLU A 141 2.64 -3.18 0.61
N VAL A 142 3.10 -2.22 1.39
CA VAL A 142 4.53 -1.88 1.52
C VAL A 142 5.17 -2.55 2.73
N LEU A 143 4.34 -3.07 3.65
CA LEU A 143 4.81 -3.75 4.85
C LEU A 143 4.04 -5.07 5.05
N ASN A 144 4.57 -6.14 4.45
CA ASN A 144 4.06 -7.49 4.63
C ASN A 144 4.97 -8.27 5.60
N ALA A 145 4.41 -8.84 6.67
CA ALA A 145 5.21 -9.52 7.71
C ALA A 145 5.92 -10.79 7.22
N ARG A 146 5.40 -11.44 6.17
CA ARG A 146 5.97 -12.66 5.58
C ARG A 146 6.94 -12.37 4.46
N ARG A 147 7.19 -11.11 4.12
CA ARG A 147 8.17 -10.71 3.10
C ARG A 147 9.39 -10.08 3.74
N ASN A 148 10.53 -10.26 3.08
CA ASN A 148 11.78 -9.76 3.63
C ASN A 148 11.87 -8.23 3.47
N ARG A 149 12.79 -7.63 4.22
CA ARG A 149 12.99 -6.19 4.24
C ARG A 149 13.21 -5.58 2.84
N LEU A 150 14.01 -6.23 1.98
CA LEU A 150 14.28 -5.71 0.64
C LEU A 150 12.99 -5.62 -0.20
N GLN A 151 12.11 -6.61 -0.10
CA GLN A 151 10.83 -6.60 -0.82
C GLN A 151 9.91 -5.48 -0.34
N ASN A 152 9.85 -5.27 0.97
CA ASN A 152 9.07 -4.19 1.59
C ASN A 152 9.65 -2.81 1.25
N ASP A 153 10.97 -2.63 1.36
CA ASP A 153 11.66 -1.38 1.01
C ASP A 153 11.40 -1.02 -0.47
N LEU A 154 11.47 -1.99 -1.40
CA LEU A 154 11.14 -1.76 -2.81
C LEU A 154 9.67 -1.42 -3.03
N ALA A 155 8.76 -2.06 -2.30
CA ALA A 155 7.33 -1.76 -2.34
C ALA A 155 7.04 -0.33 -1.86
N GLU A 156 7.73 0.13 -0.82
CA GLU A 156 7.65 1.50 -0.33
C GLU A 156 8.14 2.51 -1.37
N GLU A 157 9.30 2.26 -2.00
CA GLU A 157 9.85 3.14 -3.04
C GLU A 157 8.92 3.29 -4.25
N VAL A 158 8.34 2.18 -4.75
CA VAL A 158 7.40 2.26 -5.89
C VAL A 158 6.10 2.95 -5.50
N ALA A 159 5.60 2.75 -4.28
CA ALA A 159 4.40 3.42 -3.79
C ALA A 159 4.62 4.93 -3.70
N ALA A 160 5.76 5.35 -3.12
CA ALA A 160 6.16 6.74 -3.03
C ALA A 160 6.33 7.38 -4.42
N GLY A 161 7.02 6.69 -5.34
CA GLY A 161 7.23 7.17 -6.71
C GLY A 161 5.94 7.27 -7.53
N ALA A 162 4.97 6.40 -7.28
CA ALA A 162 3.65 6.42 -7.91
C ALA A 162 2.66 7.40 -7.25
N GLY A 163 3.00 7.94 -6.07
CA GLY A 163 2.07 8.76 -5.28
C GLY A 163 0.86 7.96 -4.80
N LEU A 164 1.08 6.72 -4.35
CA LEU A 164 0.06 5.83 -3.82
C LEU A 164 0.22 5.65 -2.30
N PRO A 165 -0.87 5.50 -1.53
CA PRO A 165 -0.78 5.21 -0.11
C PRO A 165 -0.22 3.80 0.12
N GLY A 166 0.65 3.69 1.13
CA GLY A 166 1.17 2.41 1.62
C GLY A 166 0.29 1.84 2.74
N VAL A 167 0.17 0.53 2.79
CA VAL A 167 -0.49 -0.21 3.88
C VAL A 167 0.35 -1.42 4.31
N GLY A 168 -0.01 -2.02 5.45
CA GLY A 168 0.64 -3.22 5.97
C GLY A 168 -0.33 -4.27 6.47
N GLY A 169 0.12 -5.53 6.44
CA GLY A 169 -0.64 -6.70 6.85
C GLY A 169 0.26 -7.92 7.11
N SER A 170 -0.24 -8.88 7.86
CA SER A 170 0.57 -10.03 8.28
C SER A 170 0.70 -11.12 7.21
N ASP A 171 -0.26 -11.21 6.27
CA ASP A 171 -0.42 -12.36 5.36
C ASP A 171 -0.46 -13.69 6.14
N VAL A 172 -1.03 -13.66 7.35
CA VAL A 172 -1.17 -14.85 8.20
C VAL A 172 -1.91 -15.95 7.46
N ARG A 173 -1.37 -17.16 7.53
CA ARG A 173 -1.89 -18.34 6.83
C ARG A 173 -1.71 -19.61 7.63
N ASP A 174 -0.46 -19.89 7.99
CA ASP A 174 -0.01 -21.15 8.62
C ASP A 174 0.60 -20.95 10.02
N SER A 175 1.05 -19.74 10.36
CA SER A 175 1.48 -19.38 11.72
C SER A 175 0.88 -18.07 12.20
N LEU A 176 0.34 -18.07 13.42
CA LEU A 176 -0.17 -16.87 14.13
C LEU A 176 0.94 -15.92 14.61
N ASP A 177 2.22 -16.31 14.52
CA ASP A 177 3.33 -15.50 15.05
C ASP A 177 3.49 -14.17 14.31
N CYS A 178 3.19 -14.16 13.00
CA CYS A 178 3.31 -12.97 12.16
C CYS A 178 2.21 -11.92 12.43
N MET A 179 1.02 -12.34 12.88
CA MET A 179 -0.06 -11.43 13.23
C MET A 179 0.37 -10.56 14.42
N GLY A 180 0.24 -9.24 14.29
CA GLY A 180 0.66 -8.31 15.33
C GLY A 180 2.14 -7.96 15.33
N THR A 181 2.90 -8.33 14.30
CA THR A 181 4.26 -7.80 14.04
C THR A 181 4.23 -6.56 13.16
N VAL A 182 3.21 -6.44 12.32
CA VAL A 182 2.94 -5.29 11.46
C VAL A 182 1.45 -4.99 11.48
N ALA A 183 1.08 -3.76 11.16
CA ALA A 183 -0.30 -3.31 11.02
C ALA A 183 -0.37 -2.07 10.11
N THR A 184 -1.59 -1.58 9.91
CA THR A 184 -1.89 -0.27 9.35
C THR A 184 -2.56 0.59 10.41
N LEU A 185 -1.94 1.71 10.76
CA LEU A 185 -2.53 2.74 11.60
C LEU A 185 -3.48 3.60 10.78
N ILE A 186 -4.79 3.51 11.06
CA ILE A 186 -5.84 4.32 10.46
C ILE A 186 -6.17 5.52 11.34
N ARG A 187 -6.25 6.71 10.73
CA ARG A 187 -6.69 7.93 11.42
C ARG A 187 -8.17 7.83 11.83
N GLY A 188 -8.41 7.93 13.13
CA GLY A 188 -9.76 7.89 13.71
C GLY A 188 -10.35 6.49 13.74
N GLU A 189 -11.66 6.44 13.94
CA GLU A 189 -12.45 5.21 13.93
C GLU A 189 -13.06 4.95 12.55
N VAL A 190 -13.13 3.68 12.17
CA VAL A 190 -13.75 3.18 10.95
C VAL A 190 -14.66 2.00 11.31
N GLN A 191 -15.89 2.04 10.81
CA GLN A 191 -16.96 1.11 11.19
C GLN A 191 -17.29 0.10 10.10
N ASN A 192 -16.94 0.39 8.84
CA ASN A 192 -17.22 -0.45 7.67
C ASN A 192 -16.18 -0.24 6.56
N GLU A 193 -16.23 -1.10 5.54
CA GLU A 193 -15.29 -1.12 4.42
C GLU A 193 -15.28 0.21 3.65
N ALA A 194 -16.44 0.85 3.48
CA ALA A 194 -16.54 2.13 2.80
C ALA A 194 -15.70 3.22 3.48
N GLN A 195 -15.78 3.29 4.82
CA GLN A 195 -14.97 4.22 5.62
C GLN A 195 -13.48 3.86 5.59
N LEU A 196 -13.15 2.57 5.64
CA LEU A 196 -11.76 2.11 5.53
C LEU A 196 -11.14 2.50 4.17
N ILE A 197 -11.86 2.23 3.06
CA ILE A 197 -11.47 2.63 1.71
C ILE A 197 -11.25 4.15 1.64
N ALA A 198 -12.17 4.94 2.19
CA ALA A 198 -12.06 6.40 2.21
C ALA A 198 -10.80 6.88 2.95
N ARG A 199 -10.45 6.26 4.09
CA ARG A 199 -9.23 6.59 4.84
C ARG A 199 -7.96 6.27 4.07
N ILE A 200 -7.90 5.11 3.43
CA ILE A 200 -6.72 4.71 2.64
C ILE A 200 -6.55 5.68 1.46
N ARG A 201 -7.62 5.96 0.70
CA ARG A 201 -7.59 6.92 -0.42
C ARG A 201 -7.19 8.33 -0.01
N ALA A 202 -7.51 8.72 1.23
CA ALA A 202 -7.19 10.05 1.77
C ALA A 202 -5.76 10.16 2.36
N PHE A 203 -4.91 9.12 2.26
CA PHE A 203 -3.60 9.06 2.93
C PHE A 203 -3.70 9.21 4.45
N ASP A 204 -4.83 8.77 5.02
CA ASP A 204 -5.10 8.73 6.45
C ASP A 204 -4.80 7.33 7.04
N ALA A 205 -3.86 6.61 6.41
CA ALA A 205 -3.42 5.27 6.75
C ALA A 205 -1.90 5.17 6.66
N TRP A 206 -1.25 4.55 7.66
CA TRP A 206 0.20 4.37 7.70
C TRP A 206 0.58 2.92 8.03
N PRO A 207 1.46 2.28 7.26
CA PRO A 207 2.02 0.98 7.64
C PRO A 207 2.91 1.17 8.87
N VAL A 208 2.79 0.28 9.86
CA VAL A 208 3.56 0.33 11.11
C VAL A 208 4.08 -1.04 11.49
N THR A 209 5.31 -1.11 11.99
CA THR A 209 5.83 -2.29 12.69
C THR A 209 5.46 -2.20 14.17
N LEU A 210 4.93 -3.28 14.71
CA LEU A 210 4.60 -3.38 16.13
C LEU A 210 5.77 -4.06 16.84
N GLY A 211 6.47 -3.30 17.68
CA GLY A 211 7.52 -3.84 18.54
C GLY A 211 6.97 -4.33 19.87
N THR A 212 7.63 -5.32 20.47
CA THR A 212 7.47 -5.53 21.90
C THR A 212 8.09 -4.36 22.63
N LEU A 213 7.23 -3.64 23.35
CA LEU A 213 7.67 -2.71 24.37
C LEU A 213 8.53 -3.50 25.39
N PRO A 214 9.79 -3.10 25.68
CA PRO A 214 10.61 -3.81 26.65
C PRO A 214 9.89 -3.88 28.01
N PRO A 215 10.14 -4.86 28.89
CA PRO A 215 9.49 -4.95 30.19
C PRO A 215 9.59 -3.63 30.96
N GLU A 216 8.58 -3.27 31.78
CA GLU A 216 8.60 -2.01 32.56
C GLU A 216 9.86 -1.83 33.41
N ALA A 217 10.45 -2.92 33.89
CA ALA A 217 11.73 -2.93 34.61
C ALA A 217 12.86 -2.27 33.81
N GLU A 218 12.88 -2.47 32.49
CA GLU A 218 13.88 -1.91 31.56
C GLU A 218 13.53 -0.49 31.10
N ARG A 219 12.26 -0.07 31.22
CA ARG A 219 11.85 1.34 31.01
C ARG A 219 12.32 2.26 32.13
N SER A 220 12.50 1.73 33.34
CA SER A 220 12.85 2.51 34.54
C SER A 220 14.35 2.69 34.78
N SER A 221 15.20 2.04 33.97
CA SER A 221 16.66 1.95 34.19
C SER A 221 17.49 2.78 33.21
N GLY A 222 16.91 3.79 32.56
CA GLY A 222 17.71 4.86 31.97
C GLY A 222 18.57 5.52 33.06
N PRO A 223 19.85 5.86 32.80
CA PRO A 223 20.68 6.51 33.80
C PRO A 223 19.96 7.78 34.23
N ARG A 224 19.53 7.85 35.49
CA ARG A 224 19.14 9.11 36.11
C ARG A 224 20.36 10.00 35.94
N HIS A 225 20.26 11.02 35.08
CA HIS A 225 21.30 12.02 34.96
C HIS A 225 21.57 12.52 36.38
N GLU A 226 22.74 12.20 36.92
CA GLU A 226 23.16 12.77 38.19
C GLU A 226 23.06 14.30 38.05
N PRO A 227 22.51 15.00 39.06
CA PRO A 227 22.49 16.45 39.04
C PRO A 227 23.93 16.91 38.82
N ARG A 228 24.15 17.70 37.75
CA ARG A 228 25.47 18.29 37.49
C ARG A 228 25.94 18.97 38.78
N PRO A 229 27.14 18.67 39.29
CA PRO A 229 27.63 19.34 40.48
C PRO A 229 27.69 20.84 40.21
N GLU A 230 27.10 21.62 41.11
CA GLU A 230 27.15 23.07 41.05
C GLU A 230 28.62 23.49 40.98
N ARG A 231 28.96 24.25 39.93
CA ARG A 231 30.29 24.84 39.81
C ARG A 231 30.42 25.89 40.92
N GLY A 232 30.98 25.48 42.05
CA GLY A 232 31.52 26.37 43.06
C GLY A 232 32.50 27.33 42.41
N GLY A 233 32.20 28.62 42.51
CA GLY A 233 33.05 29.68 41.99
C GLY A 233 34.35 29.73 42.77
N GLU A 234 35.44 29.30 42.14
CA GLU A 234 36.78 29.67 42.58
C GLU A 234 37.42 30.59 41.54
N HIS A 235 37.53 31.86 41.95
CA HIS A 235 38.30 32.88 41.28
C HIS A 235 39.75 32.42 41.06
N ARG A 236 40.16 32.30 39.80
CA ARG A 236 41.58 32.23 39.44
C ARG A 236 42.04 33.62 38.97
N PRO A 237 43.06 34.23 39.59
CA PRO A 237 43.47 35.59 39.26
C PRO A 237 44.19 35.64 37.91
N LEU A 238 43.89 36.68 37.13
CA LEU A 238 44.56 37.00 35.87
C LEU A 238 45.99 37.47 36.16
N SER A 239 46.98 36.85 35.52
CA SER A 239 48.35 37.33 35.48
C SER A 239 48.54 38.24 34.24
N PRO A 240 49.17 39.43 34.37
CA PRO A 240 49.33 40.37 33.27
C PRO A 240 50.67 40.18 32.52
N GLU A 241 50.71 40.76 31.30
CA GLU A 241 51.87 40.94 30.41
C GLU A 241 52.20 39.74 29.49
N ARG A 242 52.44 39.86 28.17
CA ARG A 242 53.01 40.96 27.37
C ARG A 242 52.39 41.07 25.96
N ARG A 243 52.41 42.31 25.47
CA ARG A 243 52.06 42.79 24.12
C ARG A 243 53.09 42.39 23.05
N ALA A 244 52.61 42.24 21.82
CA ALA A 244 53.19 42.60 20.49
C ALA A 244 52.59 41.60 19.47
N ASP A 245 52.08 41.90 18.28
CA ASP A 245 51.95 43.11 17.47
C ASP A 245 50.78 42.89 16.49
N ARG A 246 50.16 43.99 16.06
CA ARG A 246 49.17 44.07 14.96
C ARG A 246 49.87 43.94 13.59
N PRO A 247 49.18 43.79 12.42
CA PRO A 247 47.81 44.23 12.17
C PRO A 247 46.88 43.31 11.35
N ARG A 248 45.59 43.63 11.49
CA ARG A 248 44.52 43.34 10.55
C ARG A 248 44.69 44.21 9.29
N SER A 249 44.50 43.63 8.11
CA SER A 249 44.02 44.37 6.94
C SER A 249 42.98 43.54 6.19
N ARG A 250 41.80 44.13 6.07
CA ARG A 250 40.71 43.77 5.17
C ARG A 250 41.19 43.96 3.72
N GLU A 251 40.72 43.16 2.76
CA GLU A 251 39.70 43.58 1.78
C GLU A 251 39.47 42.55 0.64
N PRO A 252 38.33 42.66 -0.08
CA PRO A 252 37.71 41.60 -0.88
C PRO A 252 38.07 41.67 -2.37
N GLY A 253 38.04 40.52 -3.06
CA GLY A 253 38.27 40.42 -4.50
C GLY A 253 36.99 40.11 -5.28
N ASP A 254 36.41 41.14 -5.89
CA ASP A 254 35.41 41.10 -6.96
C ASP A 254 36.11 41.04 -8.34
N ARG A 255 35.36 40.59 -9.37
CA ARG A 255 35.59 40.72 -10.83
C ARG A 255 36.73 39.87 -11.42
N SER A 256 36.61 39.24 -12.61
CA SER A 256 35.60 39.33 -13.66
C SER A 256 35.97 38.40 -14.84
N ARG A 257 34.94 38.07 -15.64
CA ARG A 257 34.93 38.02 -17.12
C ARG A 257 35.94 37.13 -17.86
N ARG A 258 35.38 36.13 -18.54
CA ARG A 258 35.27 36.00 -20.02
C ARG A 258 34.37 34.76 -20.24
N GLY A 259 33.16 34.87 -20.79
CA GLY A 259 32.86 35.32 -22.16
C GLY A 259 33.22 34.19 -23.12
N GLY A 260 32.35 33.55 -23.88
CA GLY A 260 30.95 33.77 -24.20
C GLY A 260 30.68 33.15 -25.58
N ARG A 261 29.39 33.03 -25.91
CA ARG A 261 28.82 32.79 -27.25
C ARG A 261 28.99 31.35 -27.79
N GLY A 262 27.97 30.70 -28.33
CA GLY A 262 26.59 31.09 -28.55
C GLY A 262 25.99 30.33 -29.73
N ARG A 263 24.65 30.29 -29.74
CA ARG A 263 23.74 30.30 -30.89
C ARG A 263 23.67 29.03 -31.76
N GLY A 264 22.42 28.63 -32.02
CA GLY A 264 22.04 27.91 -33.25
C GLY A 264 20.86 26.97 -33.05
N ARG A 265 19.62 27.46 -33.05
CA ARG A 265 18.68 27.37 -34.21
C ARG A 265 17.97 26.01 -34.32
N GLY A 266 16.67 25.99 -33.99
CA GLY A 266 15.68 25.29 -34.83
C GLY A 266 15.61 25.96 -36.22
N PRO A 267 15.08 25.31 -37.27
CA PRO A 267 13.68 24.88 -37.41
C PRO A 267 13.60 23.43 -37.97
N ALA A 268 12.50 22.76 -38.30
CA ALA A 268 11.31 23.19 -39.02
C ALA A 268 10.21 22.13 -38.94
N ARG A 269 8.97 22.63 -38.93
CA ARG A 269 7.77 21.90 -39.35
C ARG A 269 7.90 21.57 -40.84
N ARG A 270 7.60 20.34 -41.22
CA ARG A 270 7.22 19.99 -42.60
C ARG A 270 5.77 19.51 -42.60
N SER A 271 4.93 20.40 -43.13
CA SER A 271 3.69 20.08 -43.82
C SER A 271 4.00 19.22 -45.06
N GLY A 272 3.24 18.15 -45.23
CA GLY A 272 3.18 17.35 -46.44
C GLY A 272 1.77 16.81 -46.58
N GLU A 273 0.95 17.53 -47.35
CA GLU A 273 -0.28 17.03 -47.93
C GLU A 273 0.01 15.85 -48.88
N GLY A 274 -0.95 14.92 -49.00
CA GLY A 274 -0.99 14.02 -50.14
C GLY A 274 -1.74 12.72 -49.89
N GLY A 275 -3.00 12.65 -50.35
CA GLY A 275 -3.56 11.39 -50.84
C GLY A 275 -4.88 10.92 -50.25
N GLU A 276 -5.97 11.62 -50.57
CA GLU A 276 -7.27 10.96 -50.73
C GLU A 276 -7.16 9.86 -51.80
N LYS A 277 -7.73 8.67 -51.52
CA LYS A 277 -8.43 7.83 -52.51
C LYS A 277 -9.28 6.76 -51.80
N LYS A 278 -10.56 7.07 -51.62
CA LYS A 278 -11.66 6.08 -51.70
C LYS A 278 -12.07 5.94 -53.17
N PRO A 279 -12.46 4.73 -53.60
CA PRO A 279 -13.82 4.57 -54.14
C PRO A 279 -14.48 3.31 -53.55
N ARG A 280 -15.68 3.41 -52.98
CA ARG A 280 -17.01 3.23 -53.60
C ARG A 280 -17.25 1.85 -54.22
N GLY A 281 -18.24 1.15 -53.67
CA GLY A 281 -18.96 0.03 -54.27
C GLY A 281 -19.81 -0.71 -53.23
N ARG A 282 -20.88 -0.11 -52.68
CA ARG A 282 -22.28 -0.40 -53.03
C ARG A 282 -22.56 -1.85 -53.47
N ARG A 283 -23.23 -2.61 -52.60
CA ARG A 283 -24.50 -3.26 -52.95
C ARG A 283 -25.39 -3.45 -51.72
N ARG A 284 -26.57 -2.83 -51.79
CA ARG A 284 -27.76 -3.18 -51.02
C ARG A 284 -28.22 -4.56 -51.49
N GLU A 285 -28.83 -5.36 -50.62
CA GLU A 285 -30.24 -5.77 -50.73
C GLU A 285 -30.70 -6.69 -49.59
N ARG A 286 -31.77 -6.24 -48.89
CA ARG A 286 -33.01 -6.96 -48.51
C ARG A 286 -32.87 -8.13 -47.50
N ARG A 287 -33.28 -7.95 -46.24
CA ARG A 287 -34.65 -8.11 -45.67
C ARG A 287 -35.37 -9.42 -46.05
N GLN A 288 -35.47 -10.30 -45.05
CA GLN A 288 -36.56 -11.21 -44.65
C GLN A 288 -35.99 -11.95 -43.41
N GLY A 289 -36.43 -11.77 -42.16
CA GLY A 289 -37.78 -11.86 -41.62
C GLY A 289 -38.09 -13.33 -41.30
N PRO A 290 -38.05 -13.80 -40.03
CA PRO A 290 -38.28 -15.20 -39.71
C PRO A 290 -39.79 -15.52 -39.64
N PRO A 291 -40.23 -16.75 -39.97
CA PRO A 291 -41.56 -17.22 -39.59
C PRO A 291 -41.57 -17.73 -38.14
N PRO A 292 -42.65 -17.50 -37.37
CA PRO A 292 -42.94 -18.25 -36.15
C PRO A 292 -43.78 -19.49 -36.49
N GLY A 293 -43.61 -20.59 -35.76
CA GLY A 293 -44.48 -21.75 -35.90
C GLY A 293 -44.11 -22.93 -34.99
N GLU A 294 -44.95 -23.08 -33.96
CA GLU A 294 -45.26 -24.28 -33.13
C GLU A 294 -44.23 -24.81 -32.13
#